data_AF-A0A842IIU8-F1
#
_entry.id   AF-A0A842IIU8-F1
#
_cell.length_a   1.000
_cell.length_b   1.000
_cell.length_c   1.000
_cell.angle_alpha   90.00
_cell.angle_beta   90.00
_cell.angle_gamma   90.00
#
_symmetry.space_group_name_H-M   'P 1'
#
loop_
_entity.id
_entity.type
_entity.pdbx_description
1 polymer ?
#
loop_
_entity_poly.entity_id
_entity_poly.type
_entity_poly.pdbx_seq_one_letter_code
_entity_poly.pdbx_strand_id
1 'polypeptide(L)'
;MAVKAEVKDLLEAGVHFGHLTRKWNPNMAPYIYMERNGIHVINLYKTVAKLEEANEALKKIAASGRKILFVATKKQAKDIVAQKVAEVNMPYITERWPGGMLTNFVTIRKAVKKMASIDRMKKDGTFNTLSKKERLQVERLRAKLEKNLGSIADMTRLPGALFIVDTMREHIAVKEAQKLNIPIFAMVDTNSDPRPIDFVIPSNDDASKSIEVIMSQVTQAVAEGLAERKSEKTSEKEGQESDDSDVVEEAPAVAKRARKTAEPAKQTKEIESAPVVETEEAEAEKAPEKAGKKADAEAKEAPAAEKAEPKKEDAPKEEATEAKKEAAPAKAAEKAEAEDLTKIEGIGPKAAEALTNAGLGTYADLAGSNPDAIKEILTEASSRMAHLDPGTWPKQAKMAAEGKWDALAEWQEKAKGGVE
;
A
#
# COMPACT_ATOMS: atom_id res chain seq x y z
N MET A 1 6.80 40.71 -2.82
CA MET A 1 6.92 40.27 -4.23
C MET A 1 6.98 38.74 -4.37
N ALA A 2 7.60 38.02 -3.42
CA ALA A 2 7.75 36.56 -3.37
C ALA A 2 6.57 35.75 -3.96
N VAL A 3 5.36 35.91 -3.43
CA VAL A 3 4.10 35.27 -3.92
C VAL A 3 3.89 35.32 -5.45
N LYS A 4 4.33 36.38 -6.15
CA LYS A 4 4.22 36.45 -7.63
C LYS A 4 5.29 35.65 -8.37
N ALA A 5 6.45 35.40 -7.75
CA ALA A 5 7.44 34.47 -8.26
C ALA A 5 6.97 33.02 -8.00
N GLU A 6 6.57 32.71 -6.77
CA GLU A 6 6.04 31.39 -6.39
C GLU A 6 4.88 30.93 -7.29
N VAL A 7 3.89 31.80 -7.55
CA VAL A 7 2.78 31.47 -8.48
C VAL A 7 3.28 31.20 -9.90
N LYS A 8 4.34 31.89 -10.38
CA LYS A 8 4.93 31.64 -11.71
C LYS A 8 5.65 30.29 -11.75
N ASP A 9 6.40 29.95 -10.71
CA ASP A 9 7.15 28.70 -10.63
C ASP A 9 6.20 27.49 -10.54
N LEU A 10 5.12 27.59 -9.74
CA LEU A 10 4.04 26.60 -9.68
C LEU A 10 3.26 26.49 -11.01
N LEU A 11 3.12 27.59 -11.76
CA LEU A 11 2.51 27.58 -13.09
C LEU A 11 3.37 26.80 -14.09
N GLU A 12 4.68 27.09 -14.14
CA GLU A 12 5.66 26.43 -15.03
C GLU A 12 5.89 24.96 -14.68
N ALA A 13 5.78 24.59 -13.39
CA ALA A 13 5.81 23.20 -12.94
C ALA A 13 4.53 22.40 -13.24
N GLY A 14 3.45 23.05 -13.70
CA GLY A 14 2.18 22.40 -14.05
C GLY A 14 1.28 22.05 -12.88
N VAL A 15 1.49 22.68 -11.71
CA VAL A 15 0.73 22.45 -10.46
C VAL A 15 -0.76 22.77 -10.61
N HIS A 16 -1.07 23.68 -11.56
CA HIS A 16 -2.41 24.18 -11.85
C HIS A 16 -3.31 23.22 -12.67
N PHE A 17 -2.77 22.16 -13.26
CA PHE A 17 -3.59 21.19 -14.00
C PHE A 17 -4.26 20.20 -13.04
N GLY A 18 -5.60 20.18 -13.01
CA GLY A 18 -6.35 19.12 -12.36
C GLY A 18 -6.78 18.01 -13.32
N HIS A 19 -7.77 17.24 -12.89
CA HIS A 19 -8.38 16.15 -13.64
C HIS A 19 -9.45 16.61 -14.65
N LEU A 20 -9.88 15.66 -15.49
CA LEU A 20 -11.06 15.79 -16.36
C LEU A 20 -12.32 16.06 -15.53
N THR A 21 -13.21 16.92 -16.03
CA THR A 21 -14.42 17.35 -15.30
C THR A 21 -15.37 16.21 -14.93
N ARG A 22 -15.47 15.17 -15.76
CA ARG A 22 -16.22 13.93 -15.43
C ARG A 22 -15.64 13.09 -14.28
N LYS A 23 -14.49 13.45 -13.71
CA LYS A 23 -13.81 12.77 -12.60
C LYS A 23 -13.70 13.62 -11.33
N TRP A 24 -14.23 14.84 -11.33
CA TRP A 24 -14.04 15.78 -10.21
C TRP A 24 -14.88 15.40 -8.99
N ASN A 25 -14.45 15.89 -7.83
CA ASN A 25 -15.21 15.88 -6.59
C ASN A 25 -15.81 17.29 -6.37
N PRO A 26 -17.14 17.43 -6.23
CA PRO A 26 -17.78 18.72 -5.94
C PRO A 26 -17.21 19.46 -4.71
N ASN A 27 -16.63 18.74 -3.75
CA ASN A 27 -15.98 19.34 -2.59
C ASN A 27 -14.72 20.16 -2.93
N MET A 28 -14.11 19.94 -4.11
CA MET A 28 -12.97 20.73 -4.62
C MET A 28 -13.39 22.02 -5.33
N ALA A 29 -14.69 22.31 -5.49
CA ALA A 29 -15.18 23.57 -6.06
C ALA A 29 -14.56 24.84 -5.46
N PRO A 30 -14.29 24.95 -4.13
CA PRO A 30 -13.62 26.12 -3.57
C PRO A 30 -12.18 26.33 -4.05
N TYR A 31 -11.51 25.29 -4.53
CA TYR A 31 -10.10 25.31 -4.93
C TYR A 31 -9.88 25.34 -6.45
N ILE A 32 -10.92 25.05 -7.24
CA ILE A 32 -10.91 25.20 -8.70
C ILE A 32 -11.06 26.68 -9.06
N TYR A 33 -10.35 27.10 -10.11
CA TYR A 33 -10.43 28.44 -10.69
C TYR A 33 -11.40 28.50 -11.88
N MET A 34 -11.24 27.58 -12.84
CA MET A 34 -12.09 27.48 -14.03
C MET A 34 -11.96 26.08 -14.68
N GLU A 35 -12.76 25.82 -15.70
CA GLU A 35 -12.55 24.71 -16.65
C GLU A 35 -11.86 25.23 -17.92
N ARG A 36 -10.98 24.43 -18.52
CA ARG A 36 -10.43 24.66 -19.86
C ARG A 36 -10.29 23.33 -20.59
N ASN A 37 -10.88 23.22 -21.78
CA ASN A 37 -10.78 22.05 -22.65
C ASN A 37 -11.17 20.71 -21.97
N GLY A 38 -12.19 20.71 -21.09
CA GLY A 38 -12.61 19.51 -20.35
C GLY A 38 -11.78 19.17 -19.11
N ILE A 39 -10.79 20.01 -18.75
CA ILE A 39 -9.88 19.84 -17.62
C ILE A 39 -10.10 20.98 -16.61
N HIS A 40 -10.15 20.67 -15.32
CA HIS A 40 -10.20 21.70 -14.27
C HIS A 40 -8.83 22.36 -14.06
N VAL A 41 -8.83 23.67 -13.86
CA VAL A 41 -7.64 24.46 -13.49
C VAL A 41 -7.72 24.79 -12.00
N ILE A 42 -6.70 24.39 -11.24
CA ILE A 42 -6.58 24.65 -9.79
C ILE A 42 -6.14 26.11 -9.56
N ASN A 43 -6.71 26.75 -8.54
CA ASN A 43 -6.42 28.14 -8.20
C ASN A 43 -5.08 28.27 -7.45
N LEU A 44 -4.00 28.59 -8.18
CA LEU A 44 -2.65 28.73 -7.61
C LEU A 44 -2.53 29.75 -6.46
N TYR A 45 -3.35 30.80 -6.42
CA TYR A 45 -3.34 31.74 -5.28
C TYR A 45 -3.83 31.06 -3.99
N LYS A 46 -4.78 30.13 -4.10
CA LYS A 46 -5.22 29.29 -2.98
C LYS A 46 -4.20 28.18 -2.67
N THR A 47 -3.50 27.67 -3.69
CA THR A 47 -2.37 26.75 -3.51
C THR A 47 -1.27 27.36 -2.66
N VAL A 48 -0.76 28.56 -3.01
CA VAL A 48 0.31 29.23 -2.25
C VAL A 48 -0.12 29.49 -0.80
N ALA A 49 -1.28 30.12 -0.58
CA ALA A 49 -1.76 30.43 0.76
C ALA A 49 -1.92 29.19 1.65
N LYS A 50 -2.42 28.07 1.09
CA LYS A 50 -2.53 26.80 1.84
C LYS A 50 -1.20 26.06 2.01
N LEU A 51 -0.27 26.24 1.09
CA LEU A 51 1.08 25.67 1.18
C LEU A 51 1.93 26.42 2.23
N GLU A 52 1.76 27.74 2.35
CA GLU A 52 2.35 28.55 3.42
C GLU A 52 1.83 28.11 4.81
N GLU A 53 0.50 28.00 4.96
CA GLU A 53 -0.17 27.47 6.15
C GLU A 53 0.29 26.05 6.52
N ALA A 54 0.40 25.17 5.54
CA ALA A 54 0.93 23.80 5.72
C ALA A 54 2.40 23.80 6.13
N ASN A 55 3.24 24.60 5.48
CA ASN A 55 4.68 24.68 5.74
C ASN A 55 4.96 25.24 7.15
N GLU A 56 4.24 26.26 7.60
CA GLU A 56 4.39 26.83 8.94
C GLU A 56 4.04 25.79 10.03
N ALA A 57 2.98 25.02 9.84
CA ALA A 57 2.58 23.95 10.75
C ALA A 57 3.55 22.75 10.72
N LEU A 58 4.03 22.33 9.54
CA LEU A 58 5.04 21.27 9.41
C LEU A 58 6.38 21.67 10.04
N LYS A 59 6.79 22.94 9.90
CA LYS A 59 7.98 23.52 10.52
C LYS A 59 7.90 23.47 12.05
N LYS A 60 6.77 23.90 12.65
CA LYS A 60 6.48 23.77 14.09
C LYS A 60 6.50 22.31 14.56
N ILE A 61 5.97 21.37 13.78
CA ILE A 61 5.98 19.93 14.11
C ILE A 61 7.41 19.36 14.06
N ALA A 62 8.23 19.76 13.08
CA ALA A 62 9.64 19.39 12.99
C ALA A 62 10.45 19.95 14.17
N ALA A 63 10.22 21.21 14.56
CA ALA A 63 10.82 21.86 15.73
C ALA A 63 10.49 21.12 17.04
N SER A 64 9.24 20.69 17.22
CA SER A 64 8.83 19.85 18.37
C SER A 64 9.55 18.48 18.42
N GLY A 65 10.23 18.06 17.35
CA GLY A 65 10.96 16.80 17.30
C GLY A 65 10.09 15.56 17.11
N ARG A 66 8.84 15.73 16.67
CA ARG A 66 8.01 14.64 16.19
C ARG A 66 8.42 14.33 14.74
N LYS A 67 8.49 13.06 14.35
CA LYS A 67 8.80 12.66 12.97
C LYS A 67 7.56 12.82 12.09
N ILE A 68 7.72 13.40 10.91
CA ILE A 68 6.66 13.51 9.89
C ILE A 68 6.80 12.31 8.96
N LEU A 69 5.72 11.56 8.71
CA LEU A 69 5.74 10.37 7.83
C LEU A 69 5.15 10.72 6.46
N PHE A 70 5.99 10.66 5.43
CA PHE A 70 5.59 10.92 4.05
C PHE A 70 5.05 9.65 3.37
N VAL A 71 4.02 9.78 2.53
CA VAL A 71 3.34 8.63 1.91
C VAL A 71 3.02 8.92 0.45
N ALA A 72 3.56 8.09 -0.47
CA ALA A 72 3.38 8.27 -1.91
C ALA A 72 3.67 6.98 -2.72
N THR A 73 2.68 6.10 -2.90
CA THR A 73 2.82 4.88 -3.72
C THR A 73 2.64 5.12 -5.22
N LYS A 74 2.34 6.36 -5.62
CA LYS A 74 2.13 6.81 -7.01
C LYS A 74 3.46 6.80 -7.78
N LYS A 75 3.49 6.18 -8.98
CA LYS A 75 4.74 5.93 -9.75
C LYS A 75 5.55 7.22 -9.94
N GLN A 76 4.86 8.30 -10.31
CA GLN A 76 5.45 9.62 -10.58
C GLN A 76 6.05 10.31 -9.35
N ALA A 77 5.71 9.86 -8.13
CA ALA A 77 6.12 10.43 -6.86
C ALA A 77 7.17 9.59 -6.12
N LYS A 78 7.28 8.27 -6.37
CA LYS A 78 8.08 7.34 -5.56
C LYS A 78 9.52 7.81 -5.35
N ASP A 79 10.22 8.09 -6.45
CA ASP A 79 11.66 8.36 -6.40
C ASP A 79 11.93 9.80 -5.90
N ILE A 80 11.05 10.75 -6.25
CA ILE A 80 11.08 12.14 -5.77
C ILE A 80 10.95 12.19 -4.24
N VAL A 81 9.92 11.51 -3.70
CA VAL A 81 9.67 11.47 -2.26
C VAL A 81 10.77 10.69 -1.54
N ALA A 82 11.29 9.60 -2.12
CA ALA A 82 12.42 8.87 -1.53
C ALA A 82 13.68 9.74 -1.44
N GLN A 83 14.01 10.51 -2.48
CA GLN A 83 15.19 11.39 -2.49
C GLN A 83 15.04 12.58 -1.52
N LYS A 84 14.05 13.44 -1.76
CA LYS A 84 13.88 14.71 -1.04
C LYS A 84 13.62 14.51 0.47
N VAL A 85 12.97 13.40 0.86
CA VAL A 85 12.68 13.12 2.28
C VAL A 85 13.84 12.41 2.99
N ALA A 86 14.67 11.64 2.27
CA ALA A 86 15.89 11.06 2.81
C ALA A 86 16.93 12.14 3.15
N GLU A 87 17.06 13.18 2.31
CA GLU A 87 17.92 14.36 2.56
C GLU A 87 17.63 15.01 3.92
N VAL A 88 16.35 15.09 4.31
CA VAL A 88 15.88 15.68 5.57
C VAL A 88 15.81 14.66 6.72
N ASN A 89 16.19 13.40 6.46
CA ASN A 89 16.13 12.29 7.42
C ASN A 89 14.75 12.18 8.11
N MET A 90 13.68 12.15 7.30
CA MET A 90 12.33 11.85 7.75
C MET A 90 11.87 10.49 7.19
N PRO A 91 10.99 9.75 7.88
CA PRO A 91 10.47 8.49 7.37
C PRO A 91 9.50 8.70 6.20
N TYR A 92 9.52 7.79 5.23
CA TYR A 92 8.66 7.82 4.03
C TYR A 92 8.19 6.42 3.62
N ILE A 93 7.04 6.29 2.96
CA ILE A 93 6.54 5.03 2.37
C ILE A 93 6.19 5.25 0.90
N THR A 94 6.97 4.64 0.01
CA THR A 94 6.85 4.83 -1.44
C THR A 94 6.39 3.59 -2.20
N GLU A 95 6.35 2.40 -1.57
CA GLU A 95 6.00 1.16 -2.30
C GLU A 95 4.54 0.71 -2.13
N ARG A 96 4.14 0.35 -0.91
CA ARG A 96 2.76 -0.03 -0.59
C ARG A 96 2.47 0.26 0.88
N TRP A 97 1.38 0.97 1.18
CA TRP A 97 0.86 1.08 2.54
C TRP A 97 0.40 -0.29 3.06
N PRO A 98 0.95 -0.83 4.17
CA PRO A 98 0.38 -1.99 4.83
C PRO A 98 -0.82 -1.55 5.67
N GLY A 99 -2.02 -2.09 5.40
CA GLY A 99 -3.18 -1.81 6.25
C GLY A 99 -2.91 -2.22 7.70
N GLY A 100 -3.16 -1.30 8.64
CA GLY A 100 -2.74 -1.44 10.03
C GLY A 100 -1.37 -0.79 10.33
N MET A 101 -0.84 0.06 9.45
CA MET A 101 0.50 0.63 9.63
C MET A 101 0.62 1.45 10.91
N LEU A 102 -0.41 2.23 11.22
CA LEU A 102 -0.47 3.12 12.38
C LEU A 102 -1.35 2.49 13.46
N THR A 103 -2.52 1.97 13.07
CA THR A 103 -3.50 1.38 13.99
C THR A 103 -3.07 0.05 14.59
N ASN A 104 -2.14 -0.68 13.96
CA ASN A 104 -1.48 -1.87 14.49
C ASN A 104 0.06 -1.73 14.49
N PHE A 105 0.55 -0.53 14.82
CA PHE A 105 1.98 -0.20 14.82
C PHE A 105 2.86 -1.15 15.66
N VAL A 106 2.32 -1.77 16.71
CA VAL A 106 3.02 -2.81 17.50
C VAL A 106 3.41 -4.01 16.64
N THR A 107 2.56 -4.43 15.71
CA THR A 107 2.84 -5.56 14.80
C THR A 107 3.80 -5.15 13.69
N ILE A 108 3.70 -3.92 13.18
CA ILE A 108 4.67 -3.35 12.23
C ILE A 108 6.07 -3.28 12.86
N ARG A 109 6.17 -2.82 14.11
CA ARG A 109 7.43 -2.78 14.87
C ARG A 109 8.03 -4.18 15.08
N LYS A 110 7.21 -5.25 15.17
CA LYS A 110 7.72 -6.64 15.17
C LYS A 110 8.34 -7.02 13.82
N ALA A 111 7.77 -6.59 12.69
CA ALA A 111 8.36 -6.81 11.36
C ALA A 111 9.68 -6.04 11.17
N VAL A 112 9.74 -4.77 11.61
CA VAL A 112 10.97 -3.97 11.65
C VAL A 112 12.03 -4.61 12.57
N LYS A 113 11.66 -5.08 13.76
CA LYS A 113 12.59 -5.81 14.65
C LYS A 113 13.09 -7.11 14.01
N LYS A 114 12.27 -7.80 13.22
CA LYS A 114 12.71 -8.98 12.44
C LYS A 114 13.73 -8.59 11.37
N MET A 115 13.54 -7.47 10.68
CA MET A 115 14.51 -6.91 9.73
C MET A 115 15.89 -6.70 10.38
N ALA A 116 15.94 -5.97 11.50
CA ALA A 116 17.17 -5.73 12.26
C ALA A 116 17.80 -7.03 12.82
N SER A 117 16.99 -8.01 13.22
CA SER A 117 17.52 -9.33 13.65
C SER A 117 18.22 -10.10 12.54
N ILE A 118 17.81 -9.93 11.27
CA ILE A 118 18.46 -10.57 10.12
C ILE A 118 19.81 -9.89 9.83
N ASP A 119 19.88 -8.57 9.92
CA ASP A 119 21.15 -7.84 9.79
C ASP A 119 22.13 -8.19 10.90
N ARG A 120 21.61 -8.41 12.12
CA ARG A 120 22.40 -8.97 13.22
C ARG A 120 22.90 -10.38 12.92
N MET A 121 22.03 -11.31 12.50
CA MET A 121 22.46 -12.67 12.13
C MET A 121 23.47 -12.70 10.95
N LYS A 122 23.42 -11.71 10.04
CA LYS A 122 24.44 -11.53 8.98
C LYS A 122 25.79 -11.03 9.54
N LYS A 123 25.79 -10.15 10.54
CA LYS A 123 27.02 -9.66 11.21
C LYS A 123 27.62 -10.70 12.16
N ASP A 124 26.79 -11.34 12.98
CA ASP A 124 27.15 -12.31 14.01
C ASP A 124 27.54 -13.70 13.41
N GLY A 125 27.67 -13.81 12.08
CA GLY A 125 28.10 -15.00 11.35
C GLY A 125 27.07 -16.14 11.26
N THR A 126 26.05 -16.16 12.13
CA THR A 126 25.02 -17.21 12.22
C THR A 126 24.27 -17.44 10.90
N PHE A 127 24.14 -16.42 10.05
CA PHE A 127 23.55 -16.56 8.71
C PHE A 127 24.24 -17.64 7.85
N ASN A 128 25.52 -17.94 8.09
CA ASN A 128 26.27 -18.93 7.31
C ASN A 128 26.03 -20.38 7.73
N THR A 129 25.52 -20.65 8.94
CA THR A 129 25.17 -22.02 9.38
C THR A 129 23.86 -22.52 8.77
N LEU A 130 23.03 -21.61 8.25
CA LEU A 130 21.79 -21.94 7.55
C LEU A 130 22.05 -22.60 6.19
N SER A 131 21.15 -23.49 5.77
CA SER A 131 21.22 -24.12 4.46
C SER A 131 21.12 -23.10 3.32
N LYS A 132 21.56 -23.46 2.11
CA LYS A 132 21.46 -22.60 0.92
C LYS A 132 20.01 -22.15 0.65
N LYS A 133 19.03 -23.01 0.94
CA LYS A 133 17.59 -22.73 0.77
C LYS A 133 17.08 -21.71 1.80
N GLU A 134 17.45 -21.88 3.06
CA GLU A 134 17.04 -20.98 4.14
C GLU A 134 17.69 -19.60 4.02
N ARG A 135 19.00 -19.53 3.68
CA ARG A 135 19.68 -18.26 3.39
C ARG A 135 18.95 -17.46 2.31
N LEU A 136 18.60 -18.11 1.20
CA LEU A 136 17.86 -17.48 0.10
C LEU A 136 16.45 -17.01 0.54
N GLN A 137 15.77 -17.75 1.41
CA GLN A 137 14.47 -17.33 1.96
C GLN A 137 14.59 -16.13 2.92
N VAL A 138 15.57 -16.16 3.83
CA VAL A 138 15.85 -15.07 4.77
C VAL A 138 16.31 -13.81 4.05
N GLU A 139 17.10 -13.94 2.98
CA GLU A 139 17.54 -12.83 2.13
C GLU A 139 16.40 -12.22 1.33
N ARG A 140 15.56 -13.04 0.68
CA ARG A 140 14.33 -12.57 0.02
C ARG A 140 13.38 -11.86 0.99
N LEU A 141 13.27 -12.36 2.24
CA LEU A 141 12.51 -11.70 3.30
C LEU A 141 13.15 -10.36 3.70
N ARG A 142 14.49 -10.31 3.85
CA ARG A 142 15.21 -9.08 4.23
C ARG A 142 15.08 -7.98 3.18
N ALA A 143 15.21 -8.33 1.90
CA ALA A 143 15.02 -7.41 0.78
C ALA A 143 13.56 -6.93 0.68
N LYS A 144 12.58 -7.82 0.89
CA LYS A 144 11.16 -7.46 0.95
C LYS A 144 10.84 -6.53 2.13
N LEU A 145 11.48 -6.73 3.29
CA LEU A 145 11.32 -5.84 4.45
C LEU A 145 11.97 -4.48 4.19
N GLU A 146 13.20 -4.43 3.65
CA GLU A 146 13.87 -3.16 3.28
C GLU A 146 12.98 -2.33 2.37
N LYS A 147 12.55 -2.93 1.26
CA LYS A 147 11.83 -2.25 0.20
C LYS A 147 10.48 -1.67 0.63
N ASN A 148 9.89 -2.14 1.73
CA ASN A 148 8.60 -1.66 2.23
C ASN A 148 8.71 -0.87 3.54
N LEU A 149 9.73 -1.11 4.37
CA LEU A 149 9.81 -0.61 5.75
C LEU A 149 11.21 -0.09 6.17
N GLY A 150 12.21 -0.07 5.28
CA GLY A 150 13.59 0.35 5.59
C GLY A 150 13.66 1.77 6.18
N SER A 151 12.98 2.70 5.52
CA SER A 151 12.77 4.11 5.92
C SER A 151 12.07 4.32 7.27
N ILE A 152 11.42 3.29 7.84
CA ILE A 152 10.80 3.36 9.17
C ILE A 152 11.57 2.58 10.24
N ALA A 153 12.79 2.10 9.94
CA ALA A 153 13.60 1.30 10.87
C ALA A 153 13.79 1.98 12.24
N ASP A 154 14.05 3.28 12.21
CA ASP A 154 14.31 4.10 13.40
C ASP A 154 13.03 4.66 14.06
N MET A 155 11.84 4.33 13.54
CA MET A 155 10.57 4.77 14.14
C MET A 155 10.22 3.97 15.39
N THR A 156 10.67 4.47 16.55
CA THR A 156 10.27 3.94 17.86
C THR A 156 8.83 4.26 18.23
N ARG A 157 8.31 5.42 17.80
CA ARG A 157 6.98 5.96 18.13
C ARG A 157 6.17 6.31 16.88
N LEU A 158 4.85 6.46 17.04
CA LEU A 158 3.96 6.95 15.98
C LEU A 158 4.42 8.33 15.46
N PRO A 159 4.16 8.66 14.18
CA PRO A 159 4.51 9.96 13.62
C PRO A 159 3.71 11.11 14.26
N GLY A 160 4.23 12.32 14.15
CA GLY A 160 3.57 13.54 14.60
C GLY A 160 2.53 14.10 13.62
N ALA A 161 2.72 13.81 12.34
CA ALA A 161 1.87 14.17 11.22
C ALA A 161 2.11 13.19 10.06
N LEU A 162 1.15 13.09 9.14
CA LEU A 162 1.37 12.51 7.82
C LEU A 162 1.48 13.60 6.76
N PHE A 163 2.31 13.36 5.73
CA PHE A 163 2.22 14.08 4.46
C PHE A 163 1.88 13.08 3.34
N ILE A 164 0.79 13.30 2.62
CA ILE A 164 0.24 12.34 1.64
C ILE A 164 0.23 12.93 0.23
N VAL A 165 0.68 12.15 -0.76
CA VAL A 165 0.51 12.45 -2.20
C VAL A 165 -0.55 11.50 -2.76
N ASP A 166 -1.59 12.05 -3.42
CA ASP A 166 -2.80 11.34 -3.92
C ASP A 166 -3.65 10.68 -2.83
N THR A 167 -4.60 11.42 -2.28
CA THR A 167 -5.44 10.94 -1.16
C THR A 167 -6.51 9.92 -1.56
N MET A 168 -6.87 9.80 -2.84
CA MET A 168 -7.76 8.74 -3.33
C MET A 168 -7.04 7.38 -3.27
N ARG A 169 -5.80 7.35 -3.74
CA ARG A 169 -4.95 6.17 -3.76
C ARG A 169 -4.49 5.79 -2.35
N GLU A 170 -4.15 6.77 -1.52
CA GLU A 170 -3.65 6.58 -0.16
C GLU A 170 -4.75 6.59 0.92
N HIS A 171 -6.02 6.45 0.54
CA HIS A 171 -7.20 6.53 1.44
C HIS A 171 -7.15 5.63 2.70
N ILE A 172 -6.35 4.55 2.71
CA ILE A 172 -6.13 3.71 3.88
C ILE A 172 -5.30 4.46 4.94
N ALA A 173 -4.26 5.18 4.52
CA ALA A 173 -3.43 6.00 5.41
C ALA A 173 -4.25 7.13 6.04
N VAL A 174 -5.09 7.81 5.23
CA VAL A 174 -6.05 8.83 5.70
C VAL A 174 -6.97 8.26 6.79
N LYS A 175 -7.63 7.13 6.51
CA LYS A 175 -8.56 6.48 7.46
C LYS A 175 -7.89 5.95 8.72
N GLU A 176 -6.61 5.57 8.66
CA GLU A 176 -5.83 5.19 9.86
C GLU A 176 -5.39 6.41 10.68
N ALA A 177 -4.98 7.50 10.04
CA ALA A 177 -4.55 8.72 10.72
C ALA A 177 -5.71 9.41 11.46
N GLN A 178 -6.88 9.52 10.82
CA GLN A 178 -8.09 10.07 11.45
C GLN A 178 -8.49 9.31 12.71
N LYS A 179 -8.44 7.97 12.69
CA LYS A 179 -8.73 7.09 13.84
C LYS A 179 -7.77 7.24 15.02
N LEU A 180 -6.63 7.91 14.81
CA LEU A 180 -5.58 8.13 15.81
C LEU A 180 -5.34 9.62 16.08
N ASN A 181 -6.17 10.51 15.50
CA ASN A 181 -6.04 11.96 15.57
C ASN A 181 -4.63 12.46 15.20
N ILE A 182 -3.99 11.81 14.21
CA ILE A 182 -2.71 12.25 13.64
C ILE A 182 -3.04 13.26 12.53
N PRO A 183 -2.54 14.51 12.60
CA PRO A 183 -2.86 15.54 11.61
C PRO A 183 -2.33 15.17 10.22
N ILE A 184 -3.16 15.45 9.22
CA ILE A 184 -2.99 15.05 7.82
C ILE A 184 -2.72 16.29 6.97
N PHE A 185 -1.53 16.32 6.38
CA PHE A 185 -1.14 17.23 5.32
C PHE A 185 -1.22 16.44 4.01
N ALA A 186 -1.76 17.03 2.93
CA ALA A 186 -1.82 16.32 1.66
C ALA A 186 -1.82 17.21 0.43
N MET A 187 -1.21 16.71 -0.64
CA MET A 187 -1.48 17.14 -2.02
C MET A 187 -2.85 16.61 -2.45
N VAL A 188 -3.71 17.50 -2.96
CA VAL A 188 -5.11 17.20 -3.28
C VAL A 188 -5.44 17.72 -4.68
N ASP A 189 -5.57 16.81 -5.65
CA ASP A 189 -6.15 17.13 -6.97
C ASP A 189 -7.69 17.21 -6.86
N THR A 190 -8.29 17.88 -7.82
CA THR A 190 -9.73 18.06 -8.09
C THR A 190 -10.59 16.79 -8.06
N ASN A 191 -10.00 15.60 -8.11
CA ASN A 191 -10.68 14.30 -7.98
C ASN A 191 -10.90 13.87 -6.50
N SER A 192 -10.13 14.44 -5.58
CA SER A 192 -10.02 13.99 -4.19
C SER A 192 -11.02 14.70 -3.28
N ASP A 193 -11.27 14.16 -2.09
CA ASP A 193 -12.06 14.86 -1.07
C ASP A 193 -11.14 15.68 -0.15
N PRO A 194 -11.28 17.01 -0.07
CA PRO A 194 -10.53 17.85 0.87
C PRO A 194 -11.06 17.77 2.31
N ARG A 195 -12.34 17.37 2.54
CA ARG A 195 -12.92 17.31 3.89
C ARG A 195 -12.15 16.46 4.92
N PRO A 196 -11.60 15.27 4.59
CA PRO A 196 -10.92 14.42 5.56
C PRO A 196 -9.51 14.87 5.98
N ILE A 197 -9.02 16.01 5.48
CA ILE A 197 -7.61 16.44 5.55
C ILE A 197 -7.52 17.78 6.30
N ASP A 198 -6.66 17.88 7.31
CA ASP A 198 -6.52 19.09 8.12
C ASP A 198 -5.83 20.22 7.32
N PHE A 199 -4.76 19.88 6.58
CA PHE A 199 -3.97 20.81 5.78
C PHE A 199 -3.96 20.39 4.31
N VAL A 200 -5.01 20.83 3.59
CA VAL A 200 -5.21 20.61 2.16
C VAL A 200 -4.29 21.52 1.35
N ILE A 201 -3.41 20.96 0.53
CA ILE A 201 -2.64 21.67 -0.50
C ILE A 201 -3.27 21.34 -1.88
N PRO A 202 -4.02 22.27 -2.50
CA PRO A 202 -4.62 22.03 -3.81
C PRO A 202 -3.54 22.00 -4.91
N SER A 203 -3.31 20.85 -5.52
CA SER A 203 -2.18 20.65 -6.44
C SER A 203 -2.33 19.42 -7.33
N ASN A 204 -1.85 19.50 -8.57
CA ASN A 204 -1.63 18.35 -9.46
C ASN A 204 -0.76 17.27 -8.78
N ASP A 205 -1.27 16.06 -8.63
CA ASP A 205 -0.55 14.91 -8.07
C ASP A 205 -0.17 13.83 -9.11
N ASP A 206 -0.46 14.06 -10.40
CA ASP A 206 -0.06 13.17 -11.51
C ASP A 206 1.25 13.58 -12.17
N ALA A 207 1.61 14.87 -12.17
CA ALA A 207 2.82 15.38 -12.81
C ALA A 207 4.04 15.38 -11.86
N SER A 208 5.10 14.66 -12.22
CA SER A 208 6.35 14.62 -11.45
C SER A 208 6.93 15.99 -11.13
N LYS A 209 6.88 16.97 -12.05
CA LYS A 209 7.35 18.35 -11.81
C LYS A 209 6.54 19.08 -10.73
N SER A 210 5.22 18.88 -10.70
CA SER A 210 4.35 19.44 -9.66
C SER A 210 4.70 18.85 -8.29
N ILE A 211 4.80 17.52 -8.23
CA ILE A 211 5.20 16.80 -7.00
C ILE A 211 6.59 17.28 -6.56
N GLU A 212 7.56 17.43 -7.45
CA GLU A 212 8.91 17.86 -7.10
C GLU A 212 8.96 19.26 -6.49
N VAL A 213 8.25 20.24 -7.06
CA VAL A 213 8.27 21.62 -6.54
C VAL A 213 7.57 21.70 -5.18
N ILE A 214 6.38 21.10 -5.04
CA ILE A 214 5.66 21.05 -3.76
C ILE A 214 6.48 20.30 -2.70
N MET A 215 7.02 19.13 -3.04
CA MET A 215 7.86 18.36 -2.12
C MET A 215 9.12 19.13 -1.71
N SER A 216 9.78 19.84 -2.63
CA SER A 216 11.01 20.60 -2.32
C SER A 216 10.75 21.74 -1.34
N GLN A 217 9.65 22.48 -1.51
CA GLN A 217 9.26 23.55 -0.57
C GLN A 217 8.88 22.98 0.81
N VAL A 218 8.14 21.86 0.83
CA VAL A 218 7.77 21.16 2.07
C VAL A 218 9.00 20.60 2.79
N THR A 219 9.94 19.98 2.08
CA THR A 219 11.16 19.45 2.69
C THR A 219 12.09 20.55 3.18
N GLN A 220 12.14 21.70 2.50
CA GLN A 220 12.84 22.89 3.00
C GLN A 220 12.23 23.37 4.33
N ALA A 221 10.91 23.56 4.41
CA ALA A 221 10.26 24.01 5.65
C ALA A 221 10.49 23.06 6.84
N VAL A 222 10.50 21.75 6.57
CA VAL A 222 10.85 20.73 7.58
C VAL A 222 12.35 20.76 7.94
N ALA A 223 13.24 21.01 6.99
CA ALA A 223 14.68 21.14 7.24
C ALA A 223 15.00 22.40 8.07
N GLU A 224 14.31 23.52 7.84
CA GLU A 224 14.39 24.72 8.66
C GLU A 224 13.94 24.46 10.10
N GLY A 225 12.78 23.82 10.31
CA GLY A 225 12.32 23.46 11.66
C GLY A 225 13.22 22.45 12.37
N LEU A 226 13.93 21.59 11.63
CA LEU A 226 14.99 20.74 12.18
C LEU A 226 16.30 21.51 12.47
N ALA A 227 16.55 22.64 11.82
CA ALA A 227 17.70 23.51 12.07
C ALA A 227 17.46 24.39 13.30
N GLU A 228 16.30 25.04 13.40
CA GLU A 228 15.87 25.83 14.55
C GLU A 228 15.97 25.01 15.85
N ARG A 229 15.46 23.78 15.83
CA ARG A 229 15.59 22.80 16.92
C ARG A 229 17.02 22.42 17.29
N LYS A 230 17.96 22.45 16.34
CA LYS A 230 19.38 22.21 16.63
C LYS A 230 19.99 23.42 17.33
N SER A 231 19.70 24.63 16.86
CA SER A 231 20.16 25.86 17.52
C SER A 231 19.62 25.99 18.94
N GLU A 232 18.31 25.80 19.17
CA GLU A 232 17.70 25.79 20.52
C GLU A 232 18.47 24.86 21.46
N LYS A 233 18.72 23.62 21.03
CA LYS A 233 19.45 22.58 21.79
C LYS A 233 20.94 22.83 22.00
N THR A 234 21.54 23.72 21.22
CA THR A 234 22.92 24.15 21.43
C THR A 234 22.94 25.29 22.43
N SER A 235 22.07 26.28 22.28
CA SER A 235 21.95 27.40 23.23
C SER A 235 21.47 26.97 24.62
N GLU A 236 20.57 25.97 24.72
CA GLU A 236 20.21 25.30 25.99
C GLU A 236 21.41 24.69 26.72
N LYS A 237 22.44 24.25 25.98
CA LYS A 237 23.66 23.64 26.57
C LYS A 237 24.72 24.68 26.92
N GLU A 238 24.96 25.62 26.02
CA GLU A 238 25.89 26.74 26.25
C GLU A 238 25.43 27.58 27.45
N GLY A 239 24.12 27.72 27.66
CA GLY A 239 23.50 28.30 28.85
C GLY A 239 23.52 27.43 30.12
N GLN A 240 23.89 26.15 30.04
CA GLN A 240 24.12 25.29 31.21
C GLN A 240 25.61 25.16 31.56
N GLU A 241 26.51 25.21 30.57
CA GLU A 241 27.97 25.23 30.80
C GLU A 241 28.48 26.59 31.32
N SER A 242 27.61 27.60 31.43
CA SER A 242 27.92 28.94 31.96
C SER A 242 27.31 29.25 33.34
N ASP A 243 26.58 28.31 33.96
CA ASP A 243 25.96 28.45 35.29
C ASP A 243 26.67 27.60 36.38
N ASP A 244 27.64 26.75 36.00
CA ASP A 244 28.40 25.83 36.88
C ASP A 244 29.76 26.40 37.34
N SER A 245 30.12 27.62 36.91
CA SER A 245 31.47 28.20 37.09
C SER A 245 31.62 29.26 38.20
N ASP A 246 30.55 29.64 38.90
CA ASP A 246 30.53 30.86 39.75
C ASP A 246 29.96 30.66 41.18
N VAL A 247 30.10 29.47 41.78
CA VAL A 247 29.87 29.26 43.23
C VAL A 247 30.89 28.32 43.87
N VAL A 248 32.03 28.86 44.35
CA VAL A 248 32.92 28.22 45.33
C VAL A 248 33.38 29.26 46.35
N GLU A 249 33.53 28.83 47.61
CA GLU A 249 33.69 29.65 48.83
C GLU A 249 32.45 30.50 49.19
N GLU A 250 32.09 30.70 50.47
CA GLU A 250 32.71 30.28 51.74
C GLU A 250 31.65 29.77 52.73
N ALA A 251 32.03 28.94 53.70
CA ALA A 251 31.15 28.47 54.77
C ALA A 251 31.58 29.03 56.13
N PRO A 252 30.62 29.28 57.04
CA PRO A 252 30.78 28.70 58.37
C PRO A 252 29.50 28.05 58.93
N ALA A 253 29.67 27.20 59.94
CA ALA A 253 28.61 26.36 60.52
C ALA A 253 28.12 26.85 61.90
N VAL A 254 27.00 26.30 62.41
CA VAL A 254 26.90 25.56 63.72
C VAL A 254 25.44 25.31 64.19
N ALA A 255 25.16 24.03 64.49
CA ALA A 255 24.17 23.45 65.44
C ALA A 255 22.67 23.85 65.51
N LYS A 256 21.80 22.87 65.22
CA LYS A 256 20.76 22.25 66.10
C LYS A 256 20.09 21.09 65.33
N ARG A 257 20.23 19.80 65.66
CA ARG A 257 19.99 18.99 66.89
C ARG A 257 18.51 18.59 67.12
N ALA A 258 18.19 17.36 66.69
CA ALA A 258 17.23 16.39 67.27
C ALA A 258 15.69 16.51 67.10
N ARG A 259 15.14 15.68 66.20
CA ARG A 259 14.00 14.72 66.39
C ARG A 259 14.04 13.74 65.20
N LYS A 260 14.28 12.44 65.30
CA LYS A 260 13.77 11.33 66.15
C LYS A 260 12.34 10.86 65.81
N THR A 261 12.29 9.80 64.99
CA THR A 261 11.35 8.66 65.00
C THR A 261 9.84 8.89 64.82
N ALA A 262 9.30 8.35 63.71
CA ALA A 262 7.98 7.71 63.66
C ALA A 262 7.91 6.70 62.50
N GLU A 263 8.15 5.42 62.80
CA GLU A 263 7.64 4.31 61.96
C GLU A 263 6.22 3.98 62.44
N PRO A 264 5.35 3.39 61.59
CA PRO A 264 5.09 1.97 61.83
C PRO A 264 4.83 1.12 60.56
N ALA A 265 5.68 0.11 60.37
CA ALA A 265 5.32 -1.30 60.23
C ALA A 265 3.94 -1.74 59.67
N LYS A 266 4.03 -2.61 58.65
CA LYS A 266 3.21 -3.82 58.39
C LYS A 266 1.69 -3.69 58.17
N GLN A 267 1.27 -4.17 56.99
CA GLN A 267 0.71 -5.53 56.94
C GLN A 267 0.84 -6.20 55.56
N THR A 268 1.57 -7.31 55.49
CA THR A 268 1.47 -8.32 54.44
C THR A 268 0.28 -9.23 54.72
N LYS A 269 -0.35 -9.81 53.69
CA LYS A 269 -1.14 -11.04 53.80
C LYS A 269 -0.86 -11.96 52.63
N GLU A 270 -0.45 -13.18 52.97
CA GLU A 270 -0.43 -14.35 52.08
C GLU A 270 -1.76 -15.09 52.20
N ILE A 271 -2.35 -15.48 51.07
CA ILE A 271 -3.29 -16.61 50.88
C ILE A 271 -3.17 -16.97 49.38
N GLU A 272 -3.09 -18.21 48.91
CA GLU A 272 -2.59 -19.49 49.44
C GLU A 272 -2.34 -20.38 48.19
N SER A 273 -1.66 -21.53 48.32
CA SER A 273 -1.21 -22.33 47.17
C SER A 273 -1.98 -23.65 46.99
N ALA A 274 -1.64 -24.37 45.90
CA ALA A 274 -1.98 -25.77 45.60
C ALA A 274 -3.44 -26.06 45.13
N PRO A 275 -3.68 -27.23 44.49
CA PRO A 275 -2.76 -28.33 44.19
C PRO A 275 -2.48 -28.61 42.71
N VAL A 276 -1.40 -29.37 42.49
CA VAL A 276 -1.09 -30.12 41.26
C VAL A 276 -1.90 -31.43 41.26
N VAL A 277 -2.21 -31.99 40.09
CA VAL A 277 -2.62 -33.39 39.93
C VAL A 277 -1.76 -34.02 38.83
N GLU A 278 -1.24 -35.22 39.10
CA GLU A 278 -0.26 -35.94 38.30
C GLU A 278 -0.50 -37.46 38.44
N THR A 279 -0.71 -38.14 37.30
CA THR A 279 -0.67 -39.60 37.03
C THR A 279 -0.73 -39.74 35.49
N GLU A 280 0.21 -40.41 34.81
CA GLU A 280 0.37 -41.87 34.64
C GLU A 280 -0.80 -42.57 33.89
N GLU A 281 -0.61 -43.58 33.03
CA GLU A 281 0.47 -43.93 32.07
C GLU A 281 -0.08 -45.03 31.11
N ALA A 282 0.76 -45.61 30.23
CA ALA A 282 0.52 -46.85 29.46
C ALA A 282 -0.61 -46.87 28.38
N GLU A 283 -0.55 -47.70 27.31
CA GLU A 283 0.56 -48.48 26.73
C GLU A 283 0.41 -48.65 25.18
N ALA A 284 1.29 -49.44 24.56
CA ALA A 284 1.51 -49.53 23.11
C ALA A 284 0.62 -50.52 22.33
N GLU A 285 0.64 -50.46 20.99
CA GLU A 285 1.10 -51.63 20.21
C GLU A 285 1.63 -51.35 18.77
N LYS A 286 2.76 -52.01 18.47
CA LYS A 286 3.26 -52.62 17.20
C LYS A 286 3.38 -51.87 15.85
N ALA A 287 4.56 -52.08 15.24
CA ALA A 287 4.82 -52.10 13.79
C ALA A 287 4.67 -53.54 13.20
N PRO A 288 4.82 -53.78 11.88
CA PRO A 288 6.13 -53.88 11.22
C PRO A 288 6.26 -52.95 9.98
N GLU A 289 7.41 -52.38 9.65
CA GLU A 289 8.64 -52.99 9.09
C GLU A 289 8.51 -53.56 7.66
N LYS A 290 9.25 -52.98 6.71
CA LYS A 290 9.99 -53.75 5.70
C LYS A 290 11.21 -52.98 5.18
N ALA A 291 12.39 -53.58 5.31
CA ALA A 291 13.66 -53.02 4.82
C ALA A 291 13.93 -53.36 3.35
N GLY A 292 14.76 -52.55 2.69
CA GLY A 292 15.12 -52.73 1.27
C GLY A 292 16.43 -52.04 0.88
N LYS A 293 17.58 -52.54 1.36
CA LYS A 293 18.91 -52.09 0.92
C LYS A 293 19.18 -52.48 -0.54
N LYS A 294 19.76 -51.57 -1.32
CA LYS A 294 20.98 -51.82 -2.14
C LYS A 294 21.86 -50.56 -2.16
N ALA A 295 23.13 -50.73 -2.51
CA ALA A 295 24.17 -49.70 -2.53
C ALA A 295 24.93 -49.74 -3.88
N ASP A 296 26.14 -49.16 -3.89
CA ASP A 296 27.07 -48.95 -5.02
C ASP A 296 26.61 -47.82 -5.99
N ALA A 297 27.41 -46.83 -6.43
CA ALA A 297 28.87 -46.72 -6.76
C ALA A 297 29.24 -47.41 -8.09
N GLU A 298 30.15 -46.93 -8.97
CA GLU A 298 30.87 -45.64 -9.17
C GLU A 298 31.26 -45.57 -10.70
N ALA A 299 31.84 -44.55 -11.37
CA ALA A 299 32.42 -43.25 -11.03
C ALA A 299 32.54 -42.33 -12.28
N LYS A 300 32.73 -41.00 -12.08
CA LYS A 300 33.37 -40.02 -13.03
C LYS A 300 32.62 -39.81 -14.38
N GLU A 301 32.93 -38.84 -15.27
CA GLU A 301 34.07 -37.90 -15.44
C GLU A 301 33.65 -36.44 -15.70
N ALA A 302 34.62 -35.51 -15.69
CA ALA A 302 34.61 -34.20 -16.35
C ALA A 302 36.05 -33.89 -16.84
N PRO A 303 36.25 -33.28 -18.03
CA PRO A 303 36.43 -31.81 -18.17
C PRO A 303 35.48 -31.20 -19.24
N ALA A 304 35.21 -29.89 -19.38
CA ALA A 304 36.08 -28.71 -19.68
C ALA A 304 36.71 -28.75 -21.10
N ALA A 305 36.77 -27.69 -21.93
CA ALA A 305 36.37 -26.28 -21.77
C ALA A 305 36.22 -25.48 -23.11
N GLU A 306 35.56 -24.31 -23.03
CA GLU A 306 35.85 -23.02 -23.71
C GLU A 306 35.64 -22.75 -25.24
N LYS A 307 35.30 -21.46 -25.54
CA LYS A 307 35.37 -20.69 -26.83
C LYS A 307 34.35 -21.01 -27.94
N ALA A 308 33.91 -20.08 -28.81
CA ALA A 308 33.86 -18.59 -28.78
C ALA A 308 32.93 -18.05 -29.90
N GLU A 309 32.46 -16.80 -29.81
CA GLU A 309 31.73 -16.04 -30.87
C GLU A 309 32.72 -15.22 -31.76
N PRO A 310 32.34 -14.21 -32.60
CA PRO A 310 31.04 -13.81 -33.20
C PRO A 310 31.12 -13.41 -34.72
N LYS A 311 29.96 -13.05 -35.34
CA LYS A 311 29.69 -11.95 -36.33
C LYS A 311 28.27 -12.12 -36.94
N LYS A 312 27.38 -11.10 -37.06
CA LYS A 312 27.35 -9.90 -37.95
C LYS A 312 27.06 -10.25 -39.44
N GLU A 313 26.26 -9.50 -40.23
CA GLU A 313 25.66 -8.16 -40.06
C GLU A 313 24.45 -7.90 -41.01
N ASP A 314 23.55 -6.99 -40.58
CA ASP A 314 22.67 -6.07 -41.35
C ASP A 314 21.63 -6.48 -42.44
N ALA A 315 20.77 -5.52 -42.79
CA ALA A 315 19.60 -5.56 -43.70
C ALA A 315 19.73 -4.45 -44.79
N PRO A 316 18.68 -3.82 -45.39
CA PRO A 316 17.28 -4.20 -45.69
C PRO A 316 16.92 -4.02 -47.20
N LYS A 317 15.65 -4.16 -47.61
CA LYS A 317 15.10 -3.52 -48.85
C LYS A 317 13.56 -3.36 -48.91
N GLU A 318 13.07 -2.74 -49.98
CA GLU A 318 11.89 -1.85 -50.02
C GLU A 318 10.65 -2.32 -50.82
N GLU A 319 9.52 -1.66 -50.55
CA GLU A 319 8.35 -1.29 -51.38
C GLU A 319 7.58 -2.28 -52.31
N ALA A 320 6.28 -2.40 -52.01
CA ALA A 320 5.07 -2.25 -52.85
C ALA A 320 4.99 -2.71 -54.32
N THR A 321 3.89 -3.44 -54.66
CA THR A 321 2.85 -2.99 -55.63
C THR A 321 1.60 -3.89 -55.62
N GLU A 322 0.58 -3.56 -56.44
CA GLU A 322 -0.84 -3.88 -56.23
C GLU A 322 -1.42 -5.19 -56.84
N ALA A 323 -2.68 -5.44 -56.47
CA ALA A 323 -3.79 -5.93 -57.32
C ALA A 323 -4.03 -7.44 -57.55
N LYS A 324 -5.15 -7.92 -56.99
CA LYS A 324 -6.11 -8.79 -57.72
C LYS A 324 -7.54 -8.82 -57.13
N LYS A 325 -8.45 -8.22 -57.90
CA LYS A 325 -9.91 -8.47 -58.10
C LYS A 325 -10.81 -9.05 -57.00
N GLU A 326 -12.01 -8.50 -56.94
CA GLU A 326 -13.20 -9.02 -56.27
C GLU A 326 -13.60 -10.44 -56.70
N ALA A 327 -14.13 -11.21 -55.75
CA ALA A 327 -15.23 -12.15 -55.95
C ALA A 327 -16.03 -12.22 -54.64
N ALA A 328 -17.34 -11.97 -54.68
CA ALA A 328 -18.17 -11.89 -53.47
C ALA A 328 -18.47 -13.29 -52.88
N PRO A 329 -18.25 -13.53 -51.57
CA PRO A 329 -18.59 -14.79 -50.94
C PRO A 329 -20.09 -14.89 -50.61
N ALA A 330 -20.73 -15.99 -50.99
CA ALA A 330 -22.13 -16.26 -50.66
C ALA A 330 -22.27 -16.92 -49.29
N LYS A 331 -23.09 -16.34 -48.41
CA LYS A 331 -23.63 -16.90 -47.15
C LYS A 331 -22.62 -17.65 -46.26
N ALA A 332 -21.84 -16.90 -45.48
CA ALA A 332 -21.46 -17.36 -44.15
C ALA A 332 -22.70 -17.35 -43.22
N ALA A 333 -22.72 -18.21 -42.20
CA ALA A 333 -23.74 -18.16 -41.15
C ALA A 333 -23.51 -16.95 -40.23
N GLU A 334 -24.60 -16.35 -39.79
CA GLU A 334 -24.62 -15.16 -38.93
C GLU A 334 -24.16 -15.53 -37.51
N LYS A 335 -23.05 -14.94 -37.06
CA LYS A 335 -22.69 -14.99 -35.64
C LYS A 335 -23.55 -13.97 -34.91
N ALA A 336 -24.42 -14.45 -34.01
CA ALA A 336 -25.12 -13.58 -33.07
C ALA A 336 -24.12 -12.76 -32.24
N GLU A 337 -24.50 -11.55 -31.86
CA GLU A 337 -23.75 -10.73 -30.92
C GLU A 337 -23.78 -11.39 -29.53
N ALA A 338 -22.65 -11.39 -28.82
CA ALA A 338 -22.57 -12.00 -27.49
C ALA A 338 -23.39 -11.17 -26.48
N GLU A 339 -24.31 -11.82 -25.79
CA GLU A 339 -25.27 -11.14 -24.91
C GLU A 339 -24.75 -11.02 -23.46
N ASP A 340 -25.26 -10.03 -22.73
CA ASP A 340 -24.83 -9.77 -21.35
C ASP A 340 -25.50 -10.74 -20.34
N LEU A 341 -24.93 -11.95 -20.26
CA LEU A 341 -25.37 -13.01 -19.36
C LEU A 341 -25.39 -12.60 -17.86
N THR A 342 -24.76 -11.48 -17.47
CA THR A 342 -24.79 -11.02 -16.07
C THR A 342 -26.15 -10.46 -15.62
N LYS A 343 -27.11 -10.34 -16.54
CA LYS A 343 -28.52 -10.03 -16.24
C LYS A 343 -29.33 -11.21 -15.68
N ILE A 344 -28.76 -12.42 -15.65
CA ILE A 344 -29.36 -13.60 -15.04
C ILE A 344 -28.89 -13.70 -13.59
N GLU A 345 -29.82 -13.80 -12.65
CA GLU A 345 -29.51 -13.89 -11.22
C GLU A 345 -28.76 -15.19 -10.93
N GLY A 346 -27.59 -15.05 -10.31
CA GLY A 346 -26.62 -16.12 -10.07
C GLY A 346 -25.38 -16.06 -10.97
N ILE A 347 -25.46 -15.45 -12.16
CA ILE A 347 -24.34 -15.38 -13.11
C ILE A 347 -23.44 -14.18 -12.81
N GLY A 348 -22.46 -14.39 -11.93
CA GLY A 348 -21.38 -13.42 -11.74
C GLY A 348 -20.47 -13.29 -12.98
N PRO A 349 -19.72 -12.18 -13.14
CA PRO A 349 -18.94 -11.91 -14.37
C PRO A 349 -17.99 -13.01 -14.83
N LYS A 350 -17.44 -13.82 -13.89
CA LYS A 350 -16.57 -14.96 -14.21
C LYS A 350 -17.31 -16.21 -14.67
N ALA A 351 -18.56 -16.37 -14.26
CA ALA A 351 -19.43 -17.40 -14.81
C ALA A 351 -19.84 -17.01 -16.24
N ALA A 352 -20.23 -15.75 -16.47
CA ALA A 352 -20.49 -15.25 -17.83
C ALA A 352 -19.26 -15.42 -18.76
N GLU A 353 -18.06 -15.03 -18.30
CA GLU A 353 -16.80 -15.23 -19.04
C GLU A 353 -16.53 -16.72 -19.35
N ALA A 354 -16.78 -17.64 -18.41
CA ALA A 354 -16.62 -19.08 -18.63
C ALA A 354 -17.65 -19.64 -19.63
N LEU A 355 -18.92 -19.22 -19.55
CA LEU A 355 -19.99 -19.67 -20.44
C LEU A 355 -19.75 -19.20 -21.89
N THR A 356 -19.41 -17.92 -22.08
CA THR A 356 -19.08 -17.39 -23.40
C THR A 356 -17.85 -18.09 -24.00
N ASN A 357 -16.83 -18.40 -23.20
CA ASN A 357 -15.66 -19.17 -23.65
C ASN A 357 -16.00 -20.63 -24.00
N ALA A 358 -17.03 -21.22 -23.38
CA ALA A 358 -17.56 -22.54 -23.72
C ALA A 358 -18.56 -22.53 -24.90
N GLY A 359 -18.81 -21.37 -25.51
CA GLY A 359 -19.74 -21.21 -26.63
C GLY A 359 -21.20 -20.94 -26.24
N LEU A 360 -21.52 -20.87 -24.95
CA LEU A 360 -22.84 -20.47 -24.44
C LEU A 360 -22.91 -18.95 -24.29
N GLY A 361 -22.77 -18.23 -25.40
CA GLY A 361 -22.59 -16.77 -25.45
C GLY A 361 -23.87 -15.94 -25.59
N THR A 362 -25.02 -16.57 -25.79
CA THR A 362 -26.34 -15.92 -25.90
C THR A 362 -27.33 -16.49 -24.88
N TYR A 363 -28.43 -15.77 -24.62
CA TYR A 363 -29.52 -16.31 -23.82
C TYR A 363 -30.19 -17.51 -24.51
N ALA A 364 -30.16 -17.59 -25.84
CA ALA A 364 -30.70 -18.73 -26.58
C ALA A 364 -29.88 -20.01 -26.35
N ASP A 365 -28.55 -19.93 -26.41
CA ASP A 365 -27.65 -21.08 -26.14
C ASP A 365 -27.81 -21.56 -24.69
N LEU A 366 -27.88 -20.62 -23.75
CA LEU A 366 -28.02 -20.92 -22.33
C LEU A 366 -29.42 -21.45 -21.97
N ALA A 367 -30.47 -21.00 -22.66
CA ALA A 367 -31.83 -21.53 -22.52
C ALA A 367 -31.99 -22.95 -23.08
N GLY A 368 -31.19 -23.33 -24.08
CA GLY A 368 -31.14 -24.68 -24.63
C GLY A 368 -30.29 -25.68 -23.81
N SER A 369 -29.56 -25.20 -22.80
CA SER A 369 -28.57 -25.98 -22.06
C SER A 369 -29.12 -26.64 -20.79
N ASN A 370 -28.67 -27.87 -20.49
CA ASN A 370 -28.97 -28.57 -19.24
C ASN A 370 -28.16 -27.97 -18.07
N PRO A 371 -28.76 -27.65 -16.91
CA PRO A 371 -28.03 -27.26 -15.69
C PRO A 371 -26.82 -28.14 -15.35
N ASP A 372 -26.88 -29.46 -15.52
CA ASP A 372 -25.74 -30.33 -15.22
C ASP A 372 -24.52 -30.03 -16.11
N ALA A 373 -24.74 -29.82 -17.42
CA ALA A 373 -23.68 -29.48 -18.38
C ALA A 373 -23.13 -28.07 -18.13
N ILE A 374 -23.98 -27.11 -17.73
CA ILE A 374 -23.57 -25.78 -17.28
C ILE A 374 -22.66 -25.91 -16.04
N LYS A 375 -23.01 -26.80 -15.09
CA LYS A 375 -22.22 -27.04 -13.87
C LYS A 375 -20.86 -27.66 -14.19
N GLU A 376 -20.81 -28.62 -15.11
CA GLU A 376 -19.56 -29.22 -15.59
C GLU A 376 -18.62 -28.16 -16.19
N ILE A 377 -19.10 -27.35 -17.14
CA ILE A 377 -18.37 -26.21 -17.74
C ILE A 377 -17.80 -25.27 -16.67
N LEU A 378 -18.60 -24.89 -15.66
CA LEU A 378 -18.14 -24.01 -14.58
C LEU A 378 -17.06 -24.68 -13.71
N THR A 379 -17.18 -25.99 -13.44
CA THR A 379 -16.17 -26.72 -12.64
C THR A 379 -14.85 -26.91 -13.36
N GLU A 380 -14.88 -27.14 -14.69
CA GLU A 380 -13.68 -27.22 -15.53
C GLU A 380 -13.00 -25.85 -15.64
N ALA A 381 -13.77 -24.78 -15.88
CA ALA A 381 -13.25 -23.41 -15.94
C ALA A 381 -12.67 -22.94 -14.59
N SER A 382 -13.26 -23.32 -13.46
CA SER A 382 -12.62 -23.20 -12.14
C SER A 382 -13.25 -24.05 -11.05
N SER A 383 -12.43 -24.80 -10.32
CA SER A 383 -12.83 -25.49 -9.08
C SER A 383 -13.40 -24.56 -8.00
N ARG A 384 -13.20 -23.24 -8.09
CA ARG A 384 -13.84 -22.25 -7.22
C ARG A 384 -15.31 -21.98 -7.55
N MET A 385 -15.77 -22.32 -8.75
CA MET A 385 -17.17 -22.11 -9.20
C MET A 385 -18.06 -23.35 -8.97
N ALA A 386 -17.50 -24.45 -8.46
CA ALA A 386 -18.21 -25.70 -8.12
C ALA A 386 -19.35 -25.56 -7.08
N HIS A 387 -19.45 -24.41 -6.40
CA HIS A 387 -20.49 -24.11 -5.43
C HIS A 387 -21.69 -23.34 -6.04
N LEU A 388 -21.62 -22.96 -7.31
CA LEU A 388 -22.73 -22.31 -8.01
C LEU A 388 -23.78 -23.36 -8.40
N ASP A 389 -25.06 -22.98 -8.31
CA ASP A 389 -26.16 -23.79 -8.81
C ASP A 389 -26.78 -23.14 -10.06
N PRO A 390 -26.64 -23.76 -11.25
CA PRO A 390 -27.22 -23.26 -12.49
C PRO A 390 -28.67 -23.73 -12.71
N GLY A 391 -29.31 -24.40 -11.75
CA GLY A 391 -30.65 -25.01 -11.90
C GLY A 391 -31.74 -24.08 -12.47
N THR A 392 -31.66 -22.78 -12.20
CA THR A 392 -32.61 -21.78 -12.70
C THR A 392 -32.13 -21.00 -13.93
N TRP A 393 -30.85 -21.09 -14.30
CA TRP A 393 -30.27 -20.20 -15.32
C TRP A 393 -30.89 -20.41 -16.71
N PRO A 394 -31.18 -21.64 -17.20
CA PRO A 394 -31.87 -21.84 -18.47
C PRO A 394 -33.31 -21.29 -18.47
N LYS A 395 -34.00 -21.34 -17.31
CA LYS A 395 -35.36 -20.76 -17.17
C LYS A 395 -35.31 -19.23 -17.32
N GLN A 396 -34.37 -18.58 -16.63
CA GLN A 396 -34.16 -17.14 -16.71
C GLN A 396 -33.69 -16.72 -18.11
N ALA A 397 -32.72 -17.44 -18.69
CA ALA A 397 -32.23 -17.22 -20.05
C ALA A 397 -33.35 -17.31 -21.09
N LYS A 398 -34.28 -18.27 -20.93
CA LYS A 398 -35.45 -18.37 -21.81
C LYS A 398 -36.35 -17.13 -21.74
N MET A 399 -36.58 -16.56 -20.56
CA MET A 399 -37.37 -15.33 -20.42
C MET A 399 -36.66 -14.12 -21.04
N ALA A 400 -35.32 -14.04 -20.90
CA ALA A 400 -34.49 -13.01 -21.54
C ALA A 400 -34.51 -13.12 -23.08
N ALA A 401 -34.33 -14.34 -23.63
CA ALA A 401 -34.41 -14.62 -25.06
C ALA A 401 -35.80 -14.35 -25.66
N GLU A 402 -36.87 -14.59 -24.89
CA GLU A 402 -38.25 -14.22 -25.26
C GLU A 402 -38.55 -12.71 -25.06
N GLY A 403 -37.57 -11.91 -24.62
CA GLY A 403 -37.70 -10.45 -24.43
C GLY A 403 -38.54 -10.03 -23.22
N LYS A 404 -38.88 -10.96 -22.32
CA LYS A 404 -39.85 -10.78 -21.23
C LYS A 404 -39.22 -10.17 -19.97
N TRP A 405 -38.53 -9.05 -20.12
CA TRP A 405 -37.72 -8.43 -19.07
C TRP A 405 -38.50 -8.08 -17.79
N ASP A 406 -39.72 -7.55 -17.90
CA ASP A 406 -40.55 -7.22 -16.74
C ASP A 406 -40.96 -8.48 -15.94
N ALA A 407 -41.34 -9.55 -16.65
CA ALA A 407 -41.71 -10.83 -16.04
C ALA A 407 -40.50 -11.57 -15.45
N LEU A 408 -39.31 -11.41 -16.04
CA LEU A 408 -38.06 -11.91 -15.49
C LEU A 408 -37.69 -11.19 -14.19
N ALA A 409 -37.81 -9.86 -14.14
CA ALA A 409 -37.58 -9.08 -12.92
C ALA A 409 -38.58 -9.46 -11.81
N GLU A 410 -39.87 -9.57 -12.14
CA GLU A 410 -40.89 -10.09 -11.23
C GLU A 410 -40.64 -11.52 -10.74
N TRP A 411 -39.91 -12.34 -11.51
CA TRP A 411 -39.55 -13.70 -11.12
C TRP A 411 -38.30 -13.71 -10.23
N GLN A 412 -37.28 -12.92 -10.56
CA GLN A 412 -36.06 -12.73 -9.76
C GLN A 412 -36.36 -12.17 -8.35
N GLU A 413 -37.25 -11.18 -8.22
CA GLU A 413 -37.67 -10.67 -6.89
C GLU A 413 -38.29 -11.74 -5.99
N LYS A 414 -38.82 -12.83 -6.56
CA LYS A 414 -39.44 -13.95 -5.85
C LYS A 414 -38.42 -15.09 -5.61
N ALA A 415 -37.55 -15.39 -6.58
CA ALA A 415 -36.61 -16.51 -6.58
C ALA A 415 -35.20 -16.16 -6.04
N LYS A 416 -35.14 -15.72 -4.77
CA LYS A 416 -33.92 -15.21 -4.11
C LYS A 416 -32.68 -16.11 -4.32
N GLY A 417 -31.69 -15.59 -5.02
CA GLY A 417 -30.39 -16.24 -5.22
C GLY A 417 -30.38 -17.32 -6.30
N GLY A 418 -31.41 -17.39 -7.15
CA GLY A 418 -31.46 -18.33 -8.27
C GLY A 418 -31.81 -19.77 -7.86
N VAL A 419 -32.57 -19.95 -6.77
CA VAL A 419 -33.18 -21.22 -6.35
C VAL A 419 -34.70 -21.01 -6.27
N GLU A 420 -35.49 -22.02 -6.67
CA GLU A 420 -36.96 -22.03 -6.60
C GLU A 420 -37.50 -22.48 -5.22
#